data_AF-A0A026VT92-F1
#
_entry.id   AF-A0A026VT92-F1
#
_cell.length_a   1.000
_cell.length_b   1.000
_cell.length_c   1.000
_cell.angle_alpha   90.00
_cell.angle_beta   90.00
_cell.angle_gamma   90.00
#
_symmetry.space_group_name_H-M   'P 1'
#
loop_
_entity.id
_entity.type
_entity.pdbx_description
1 polymer ?
#
loop_
_entity_poly.entity_id
_entity_poly.type
_entity_poly.pdbx_seq_one_letter_code
_entity_poly.pdbx_strand_id
1 'polypeptide(L)'
;RESKLTRLLQESLGGRTKTSIIATVSPASINLEETLSTLDYAHRAKNITNRPEINQKLSKKALLKEYTEEIERLRRDLLANRERNGVYLAQENYNEMQTLIENQTKEIEEKITHIKVLQETMEAKEQIFNDLQEKHVEQTTHLHKTKEELESTTHALVSTNALLKMTEREKEEQCHLVEKHVSTEEELLSQAQTLLNIADTTASDVHKLHDKILRKRQLEQENEHLSHHFRSNVARQFQDMENSVKTHTQNFLQFCALLKNNIDVQMKQFKEDTDAMIDHMSNDIINKEQFAVDEFTKNLDNSSFENLSLRFNKLRENVTENYSTACATLSRVNDVCDSTSNDILSSYNKFVERNENLQQKIQSDIDTLKSDAESDLEKNWTLVGQSAVESCNLANDIQTDLNNHCNELAQNKLCVENDMKQMQQKFTEDNSSSVGSVKTIYNILIQGNNDHMKLMKELKKKNLEASVKLGDQITSQSESLSDWNDVATMELQSIQERVGKFLVEDLRRDTPTGKYSARMQR
;
A
#
# COMPACT_ATOMS: atom_id res chain seq x y z
N ARG A 1 31.58 -30.41 -86.07
CA ARG A 1 32.14 -31.66 -86.66
C ARG A 1 32.20 -32.82 -85.65
N GLU A 2 31.99 -32.57 -84.35
CA GLU A 2 32.01 -33.54 -83.23
C GLU A 2 30.65 -34.19 -82.91
N SER A 3 29.52 -33.69 -83.45
CA SER A 3 28.22 -34.38 -83.38
C SER A 3 27.46 -34.30 -84.71
N LYS A 4 26.51 -35.22 -84.95
CA LYS A 4 25.66 -35.20 -86.15
C LYS A 4 24.78 -33.93 -86.20
N LEU A 5 24.27 -33.48 -85.05
CA LEU A 5 23.45 -32.27 -84.94
C LEU A 5 24.22 -31.01 -85.34
N THR A 6 25.46 -30.85 -84.87
CA THR A 6 26.30 -29.69 -85.22
C THR A 6 26.73 -29.65 -86.70
N ARG A 7 26.60 -30.76 -87.44
CA ARG A 7 26.82 -30.77 -88.90
C ARG A 7 25.59 -30.27 -89.66
N LEU A 8 24.39 -30.62 -89.22
CA LEU A 8 23.15 -30.12 -89.82
C LEU A 8 22.95 -28.63 -89.55
N LEU A 9 23.35 -28.17 -88.36
CA LEU A 9 23.24 -26.77 -87.96
C LEU A 9 24.42 -25.89 -88.42
N GLN A 10 25.32 -26.42 -89.26
CA GLN A 10 26.50 -25.68 -89.71
C GLN A 10 26.12 -24.40 -90.47
N GLU A 11 25.06 -24.43 -91.28
CA GLU A 11 24.58 -23.22 -91.98
C GLU A 11 23.77 -22.28 -91.08
N SER A 12 23.33 -22.76 -89.91
CA SER A 12 22.55 -21.99 -88.92
C SER A 12 23.43 -21.28 -87.89
N LEU A 13 24.63 -21.79 -87.60
CA LEU A 13 25.55 -21.22 -86.62
C LEU A 13 26.81 -20.69 -87.30
N GLY A 14 26.68 -19.59 -88.06
CA GLY A 14 27.75 -18.91 -88.80
C GLY A 14 27.60 -18.95 -90.33
N GLY A 15 26.43 -19.33 -90.86
CA GLY A 15 26.20 -19.52 -92.29
C GLY A 15 25.26 -18.50 -92.95
N ARG A 16 24.55 -18.95 -93.98
CA ARG A 16 23.71 -18.13 -94.88
C ARG A 16 22.25 -18.02 -94.48
N THR A 17 21.88 -18.48 -93.29
CA THR A 17 20.49 -18.51 -92.82
C THR A 17 20.24 -17.48 -91.73
N LYS A 18 18.98 -17.06 -91.59
CA LYS A 18 18.53 -16.30 -90.41
C LYS A 18 18.18 -17.30 -89.32
N THR A 19 18.88 -17.22 -88.19
CA THR A 19 18.73 -18.19 -87.09
C THR A 19 18.24 -17.48 -85.84
N SER A 20 17.24 -18.06 -85.19
CA SER A 20 16.74 -17.64 -83.87
C SER A 20 16.90 -18.81 -82.91
N ILE A 21 17.38 -18.52 -81.69
CA ILE A 21 17.59 -19.51 -80.62
C ILE A 21 16.68 -19.12 -79.46
N ILE A 22 15.85 -20.05 -79.01
CA ILE A 22 14.93 -19.84 -77.87
C ILE A 22 15.50 -20.59 -76.67
N ALA A 23 15.89 -19.85 -75.63
CA ALA A 23 16.34 -20.41 -74.37
C ALA A 23 15.16 -20.52 -73.40
N THR A 24 14.76 -21.75 -73.08
CA THR A 24 13.66 -22.03 -72.14
C THR A 24 14.22 -22.24 -70.74
N VAL A 25 13.83 -21.40 -69.79
CA VAL A 25 14.33 -21.43 -68.40
C VAL A 25 13.18 -21.63 -67.41
N SER A 26 13.49 -22.21 -66.25
CA SER A 26 12.52 -22.45 -65.18
C SER A 26 12.66 -21.37 -64.09
N PRO A 27 11.56 -20.77 -63.60
CA PRO A 27 11.63 -19.76 -62.55
C PRO A 27 11.83 -20.36 -61.14
N ALA A 28 11.89 -21.69 -61.00
CA ALA A 28 12.04 -22.34 -59.71
C ALA A 28 13.47 -22.23 -59.18
N SER A 29 13.63 -21.89 -57.89
CA SER A 29 14.93 -21.69 -57.23
C SER A 29 15.83 -22.94 -57.22
N ILE A 30 15.23 -24.14 -57.29
CA ILE A 30 15.97 -25.40 -57.40
C ILE A 30 16.73 -25.55 -58.72
N ASN A 31 16.27 -24.88 -59.78
CA ASN A 31 16.85 -24.96 -61.12
C ASN A 31 17.76 -23.75 -61.42
N LEU A 32 18.19 -23.03 -60.38
CA LEU A 32 18.96 -21.80 -60.55
C LEU A 32 20.29 -22.05 -61.28
N GLU A 33 20.99 -23.14 -60.95
CA GLU A 33 22.28 -23.50 -61.56
C GLU A 33 22.16 -23.84 -63.06
N GLU A 34 21.15 -24.64 -63.42
CA GLU A 34 20.86 -24.97 -64.83
C GLU A 34 20.33 -23.77 -65.62
N THR A 35 19.56 -22.91 -64.95
CA THR A 35 19.08 -21.64 -65.53
C THR A 35 20.23 -20.72 -65.85
N LEU A 36 21.21 -20.59 -64.95
CA LEU A 36 22.43 -19.83 -65.20
C LEU A 36 23.23 -20.42 -66.37
N SER A 37 23.42 -21.74 -66.40
CA SER A 37 24.15 -22.42 -67.48
C SER A 37 23.47 -22.25 -68.85
N THR A 38 22.14 -22.29 -68.90
CA THR A 38 21.35 -22.07 -70.12
C THR A 38 21.43 -20.62 -70.59
N LEU A 39 21.36 -19.66 -69.66
CA LEU A 39 21.50 -18.23 -69.96
C LEU A 39 22.92 -17.90 -70.45
N ASP A 40 23.95 -18.52 -69.88
CA ASP A 40 25.34 -18.35 -70.32
C ASP A 40 25.55 -18.84 -71.77
N TYR A 41 24.95 -19.99 -72.11
CA TYR A 41 24.99 -20.48 -73.49
C TYR A 41 24.22 -19.54 -74.43
N ALA A 42 23.03 -19.09 -74.04
CA ALA A 42 22.23 -18.14 -74.84
C ALA A 42 22.98 -16.81 -75.06
N HIS A 43 23.67 -16.31 -74.04
CA HIS A 43 24.48 -15.11 -74.12
C HIS A 43 25.63 -15.27 -75.12
N ARG A 44 26.34 -16.41 -75.12
CA ARG A 44 27.38 -16.72 -76.10
C ARG A 44 26.81 -16.85 -77.51
N ALA A 45 25.65 -17.51 -77.66
CA ALA A 45 25.01 -17.74 -78.95
C ALA A 45 24.47 -16.44 -79.59
N LYS A 46 24.04 -15.47 -78.79
CA LYS A 46 23.64 -14.13 -79.26
C LYS A 46 24.74 -13.43 -80.05
N ASN A 47 26.01 -13.69 -79.75
CA ASN A 47 27.16 -13.04 -80.38
C ASN A 47 27.58 -13.70 -81.70
N ILE A 48 26.86 -14.73 -82.17
CA ILE A 48 27.14 -15.38 -83.46
C ILE A 48 26.53 -14.56 -84.60
N THR A 49 27.35 -14.17 -85.58
CA THR A 49 26.92 -13.38 -86.74
C THR A 49 26.74 -14.25 -87.99
N ASN A 50 25.52 -14.32 -88.53
CA ASN A 50 25.22 -14.95 -89.82
C ASN A 50 25.17 -13.92 -90.95
N ARG A 51 25.38 -14.37 -92.21
CA ARG A 51 25.25 -13.54 -93.43
C ARG A 51 24.10 -14.06 -94.29
N PRO A 52 22.84 -13.69 -93.99
CA PRO A 52 21.69 -14.25 -94.67
C PRO A 52 21.65 -13.84 -96.15
N GLU A 53 21.65 -14.82 -97.05
CA GLU A 53 21.58 -14.60 -98.50
C GLU A 53 20.23 -15.09 -99.04
N ILE A 54 19.63 -14.33 -99.96
CA ILE A 54 18.37 -14.73 -100.60
C ILE A 54 18.70 -15.82 -101.63
N ASN A 55 18.22 -17.04 -101.39
CA ASN A 55 18.37 -18.19 -102.30
C ASN A 55 17.51 -18.00 -103.56
N GLN A 56 17.90 -17.06 -104.42
CA GLN A 56 17.34 -16.95 -105.75
C GLN A 56 17.87 -18.09 -106.60
N LYS A 57 17.04 -19.10 -106.81
CA LYS A 57 17.23 -19.96 -107.97
C LYS A 57 17.00 -19.05 -109.17
N LEU A 58 18.04 -18.57 -109.85
CA LEU A 58 17.92 -17.93 -111.16
C LEU A 58 17.95 -19.03 -112.21
N SER A 59 16.87 -19.20 -112.95
CA SER A 59 16.78 -20.13 -114.07
C SER A 59 17.71 -19.58 -115.14
N LYS A 60 18.56 -20.42 -115.74
CA LYS A 60 19.45 -20.01 -116.84
C LYS A 60 18.69 -19.28 -117.96
N LYS A 61 17.38 -19.54 -118.11
CA LYS A 61 16.47 -18.90 -119.06
C LYS A 61 16.10 -17.45 -118.71
N ALA A 62 15.97 -17.12 -117.42
CA ALA A 62 15.72 -15.76 -116.94
C ALA A 62 16.96 -14.87 -117.16
N LEU A 63 18.14 -15.40 -116.80
CA LEU A 63 19.41 -14.70 -116.97
C LEU A 63 19.75 -14.45 -118.45
N LEU A 64 19.48 -15.41 -119.33
CA LEU A 64 19.66 -15.23 -120.78
C LEU A 64 18.66 -14.23 -121.39
N LYS A 65 17.44 -14.11 -120.83
CA LYS A 65 16.44 -13.13 -121.27
C LYS A 65 16.86 -11.71 -120.89
N GLU A 66 17.36 -11.53 -119.68
CA GLU A 66 17.90 -10.25 -119.21
C GLU A 66 19.10 -9.82 -120.06
N TYR A 67 20.04 -10.74 -120.37
CA TYR A 67 21.15 -10.43 -121.27
C TYR A 67 20.73 -10.15 -122.73
N THR A 68 19.65 -10.76 -123.23
CA THR A 68 19.17 -10.47 -124.59
C THR A 68 18.41 -9.16 -124.68
N GLU A 69 17.61 -8.81 -123.66
CA GLU A 69 16.95 -7.51 -123.56
C GLU A 69 17.98 -6.37 -123.43
N GLU A 70 19.07 -6.61 -122.70
CA GLU A 70 20.16 -5.64 -122.57
C GLU A 70 20.94 -5.45 -123.88
N ILE A 71 21.17 -6.52 -124.65
CA ILE A 71 21.80 -6.41 -125.99
C ILE A 71 20.89 -5.66 -126.98
N GLU A 72 19.58 -5.89 -126.94
CA GLU A 72 18.61 -5.17 -127.79
C GLU A 72 18.43 -3.71 -127.39
N ARG A 73 18.55 -3.37 -126.09
CA ARG A 73 18.60 -1.98 -125.64
C ARG A 73 19.88 -1.30 -126.12
N LEU A 74 21.04 -1.93 -125.93
CA LEU A 74 22.34 -1.40 -126.37
C LEU A 74 22.43 -1.26 -127.91
N ARG A 75 21.78 -2.13 -128.67
CA ARG A 75 21.67 -2.00 -130.14
C ARG A 75 20.79 -0.82 -130.56
N ARG A 76 19.64 -0.62 -129.89
CA ARG A 76 18.78 0.55 -130.13
C ARG A 76 19.47 1.85 -129.78
N ASP A 77 20.21 1.87 -128.66
CA ASP A 77 20.96 3.04 -128.23
C ASP A 77 22.14 3.36 -129.18
N LEU A 78 22.79 2.35 -129.76
CA LEU A 78 23.82 2.53 -130.80
C LEU A 78 23.26 3.03 -132.14
N LEU A 79 22.06 2.57 -132.53
CA LEU A 79 21.34 3.07 -133.71
C LEU A 79 20.91 4.53 -133.52
N ALA A 80 20.32 4.85 -132.37
CA ALA A 80 19.92 6.21 -132.02
C ALA A 80 21.11 7.18 -131.95
N ASN A 81 22.28 6.73 -131.46
CA ASN A 81 23.50 7.56 -131.47
C ASN A 81 24.09 7.77 -132.88
N ARG A 82 23.86 6.85 -133.83
CA ARG A 82 24.34 7.00 -135.22
C ARG A 82 23.51 7.98 -136.05
N GLU A 83 22.22 8.14 -135.74
CA GLU A 83 21.31 8.94 -136.56
C GLU A 83 21.15 10.41 -136.11
N ARG A 84 21.76 10.82 -134.99
CA ARG A 84 21.81 12.21 -134.44
C ARG A 84 20.69 13.13 -134.96
N ASN A 85 19.43 12.82 -134.65
CA ASN A 85 18.31 13.76 -134.77
C ASN A 85 17.19 13.38 -133.79
N GLY A 86 16.58 14.40 -133.18
CA GLY A 86 15.87 14.39 -131.90
C GLY A 86 14.61 13.52 -131.77
N VAL A 87 14.20 13.36 -130.52
CA VAL A 87 13.09 12.53 -130.03
C VAL A 87 11.75 12.97 -130.62
N TYR A 88 11.10 12.09 -131.36
CA TYR A 88 9.70 12.20 -131.76
C TYR A 88 8.84 11.34 -130.82
N LEU A 89 7.97 11.97 -130.02
CA LEU A 89 6.94 11.28 -129.25
C LEU A 89 5.65 11.20 -130.09
N ALA A 90 5.14 9.99 -130.31
CA ALA A 90 3.88 9.79 -131.00
C ALA A 90 2.70 10.38 -130.20
N GLN A 91 1.68 10.88 -130.91
CA GLN A 91 0.50 11.56 -130.33
C GLN A 91 -0.27 10.69 -129.32
N GLU A 92 -0.31 9.37 -129.53
CA GLU A 92 -0.94 8.42 -128.60
C GLU A 92 -0.22 8.42 -127.24
N ASN A 93 1.12 8.38 -127.24
CA ASN A 93 1.92 8.43 -126.01
C ASN A 93 1.75 9.76 -125.25
N TYR A 94 1.48 10.87 -125.95
CA TYR A 94 1.22 12.17 -125.32
C TYR A 94 -0.12 12.18 -124.58
N ASN A 95 -1.17 11.62 -125.19
CA ASN A 95 -2.50 11.54 -124.56
C ASN A 95 -2.52 10.56 -123.37
N GLU A 96 -1.81 9.44 -123.47
CA GLU A 96 -1.61 8.50 -122.36
C GLU A 96 -0.85 9.16 -121.19
N MET A 97 0.18 9.94 -121.49
CA MET A 97 0.92 10.68 -120.46
C MET A 97 0.03 11.71 -119.75
N GLN A 98 -0.85 12.39 -120.48
CA GLN A 98 -1.72 13.42 -119.90
C GLN A 98 -2.85 12.85 -119.04
N THR A 99 -3.43 11.71 -119.45
CA THR A 99 -4.40 10.98 -118.62
C THR A 99 -3.75 10.38 -117.36
N LEU A 100 -2.50 9.92 -117.46
CA LEU A 100 -1.74 9.47 -116.30
C LEU A 100 -1.46 10.62 -115.32
N ILE A 101 -1.07 11.79 -115.84
CA ILE A 101 -0.84 12.99 -115.02
C ILE A 101 -2.13 13.37 -114.28
N GLU A 102 -3.27 13.43 -114.96
CA GLU A 102 -4.56 13.75 -114.32
C GLU A 102 -4.93 12.77 -113.21
N ASN A 103 -4.76 11.46 -113.44
CA ASN A 103 -5.01 10.44 -112.43
C ASN A 103 -4.07 10.56 -111.23
N GLN A 104 -2.78 10.82 -111.47
CA GLN A 104 -1.81 11.06 -110.41
C GLN A 104 -2.13 12.32 -109.60
N THR A 105 -2.56 13.42 -110.23
CA THR A 105 -3.00 14.62 -109.50
C THR A 105 -4.20 14.34 -108.61
N LYS A 106 -5.19 13.57 -109.06
CA LYS A 106 -6.34 13.18 -108.23
C LYS A 106 -5.91 12.34 -107.03
N GLU A 107 -5.04 11.35 -107.24
CA GLU A 107 -4.52 10.52 -106.15
C GLU A 107 -3.69 11.33 -105.14
N ILE A 108 -2.93 12.31 -105.61
CA ILE A 108 -2.18 13.24 -104.76
C ILE A 108 -3.14 14.10 -103.93
N GLU A 109 -4.20 14.63 -104.55
CA GLU A 109 -5.19 15.46 -103.87
C GLU A 109 -5.94 14.68 -102.78
N GLU A 110 -6.34 13.44 -103.07
CA GLU A 110 -6.91 12.51 -102.07
C GLU A 110 -5.94 12.25 -100.92
N LYS A 111 -4.66 11.98 -101.21
CA LYS A 111 -3.64 11.77 -100.16
C LYS A 111 -3.41 13.03 -99.32
N ILE A 112 -3.42 14.22 -99.92
CA ILE A 112 -3.30 15.49 -99.19
C ILE A 112 -4.48 15.67 -98.24
N THR A 113 -5.71 15.41 -98.68
CA THR A 113 -6.88 15.49 -97.78
C THR A 113 -6.81 14.48 -96.64
N HIS A 114 -6.34 13.25 -96.92
CA HIS A 114 -6.16 12.23 -95.88
C HIS A 114 -5.10 12.60 -94.84
N ILE A 115 -3.96 13.15 -95.29
CA ILE A 115 -2.91 13.66 -94.40
C ILE A 115 -3.45 14.78 -93.51
N LYS A 116 -4.29 15.67 -94.05
CA LYS A 116 -4.88 16.78 -93.31
C LYS A 116 -5.81 16.29 -92.19
N VAL A 117 -6.69 15.34 -92.48
CA VAL A 117 -7.55 14.71 -91.47
C VAL A 117 -6.72 13.98 -90.41
N LEU A 118 -5.67 13.27 -90.83
CA LEU A 118 -4.76 12.61 -89.89
C LEU A 118 -4.07 13.61 -88.96
N GLN A 119 -3.59 14.74 -89.47
CA GLN A 119 -2.99 15.81 -88.67
C GLN A 119 -3.99 16.36 -87.64
N GLU A 120 -5.21 16.70 -88.06
CA GLU A 120 -6.26 17.19 -87.16
C GLU A 120 -6.60 16.15 -86.06
N THR A 121 -6.68 14.86 -86.42
CA THR A 121 -6.91 13.80 -85.41
C THR A 121 -5.72 13.60 -84.46
N MET A 122 -4.49 13.86 -84.93
CA MET A 122 -3.28 13.73 -84.13
C MET A 122 -3.19 14.88 -83.12
N GLU A 123 -3.44 16.12 -83.56
CA GLU A 123 -3.52 17.30 -82.70
C GLU A 123 -4.61 17.14 -81.63
N ALA A 124 -5.81 16.67 -82.01
CA ALA A 124 -6.88 16.42 -81.06
C ALA A 124 -6.51 15.37 -80.00
N LYS A 125 -5.81 14.29 -80.39
CA LYS A 125 -5.33 13.27 -79.44
C LYS A 125 -4.22 13.79 -78.53
N GLU A 126 -3.32 14.60 -79.06
CA GLU A 126 -2.24 15.21 -78.29
C GLU A 126 -2.80 16.17 -77.23
N GLN A 127 -3.83 16.93 -77.58
CA GLN A 127 -4.54 17.80 -76.64
C GLN A 127 -5.23 17.01 -75.52
N ILE A 128 -5.98 15.95 -75.85
CA ILE A 128 -6.62 15.06 -74.85
C ILE A 128 -5.58 14.39 -73.95
N PHE A 129 -4.43 13.99 -74.51
CA PHE A 129 -3.36 13.37 -73.73
C PHE A 129 -2.76 14.36 -72.72
N ASN A 130 -2.53 15.61 -73.14
CA ASN A 130 -2.04 16.66 -72.25
C ASN A 130 -3.02 16.96 -71.12
N ASP A 131 -4.32 17.10 -71.42
CA ASP A 131 -5.37 17.33 -70.42
C ASP A 131 -5.45 16.16 -69.41
N LEU A 132 -5.36 14.92 -69.91
CA LEU A 132 -5.32 13.72 -69.06
C LEU A 132 -4.07 13.69 -68.18
N GLN A 133 -2.92 14.08 -68.72
CA GLN A 133 -1.67 14.11 -67.98
C GLN A 133 -1.68 15.18 -66.88
N GLU A 134 -2.20 16.38 -67.17
CA GLU A 134 -2.38 17.44 -66.17
C GLU A 134 -3.31 16.99 -65.05
N LYS A 135 -4.46 16.42 -65.39
CA LYS A 135 -5.42 15.91 -64.41
C LYS A 135 -4.85 14.76 -63.58
N HIS A 136 -4.04 13.90 -64.17
CA HIS A 136 -3.36 12.83 -63.43
C HIS A 136 -2.36 13.43 -62.44
N VAL A 137 -1.59 14.45 -62.82
CA VAL A 137 -0.67 15.15 -61.91
C VAL A 137 -1.42 15.81 -60.75
N GLU A 138 -2.55 16.49 -61.01
CA GLU A 138 -3.40 17.07 -59.96
C GLU A 138 -3.94 16.00 -59.00
N GLN A 139 -4.44 14.88 -59.52
CA GLN A 139 -4.92 13.79 -58.65
C GLN A 139 -3.79 13.17 -57.83
N THR A 140 -2.61 13.00 -58.41
CA THR A 140 -1.46 12.42 -57.72
C THR A 140 -0.96 13.34 -56.61
N THR A 141 -0.92 14.64 -56.86
CA THR A 141 -0.53 15.66 -55.86
C THR A 141 -1.55 15.78 -54.74
N HIS A 142 -2.86 15.78 -55.06
CA HIS A 142 -3.91 15.79 -54.04
C HIS A 142 -3.86 14.54 -53.16
N LEU A 143 -3.66 13.36 -53.77
CA LEU A 143 -3.58 12.08 -53.05
C LEU A 143 -2.36 12.07 -52.11
N HIS A 144 -1.22 12.58 -52.58
CA HIS A 144 -0.02 12.73 -51.76
C HIS A 144 -0.27 13.64 -50.55
N LYS A 145 -0.89 14.81 -50.77
CA LYS A 145 -1.21 15.77 -49.70
C LYS A 145 -2.17 15.17 -48.65
N THR A 146 -3.23 14.50 -49.09
CA THR A 146 -4.15 13.80 -48.17
C THR A 146 -3.47 12.67 -47.41
N LYS A 147 -2.48 12.00 -48.01
CA LYS A 147 -1.71 10.94 -47.34
C LYS A 147 -0.80 11.52 -46.26
N GLU A 148 -0.12 12.63 -46.53
CA GLU A 148 0.70 13.34 -45.53
C GLU A 148 -0.15 13.85 -44.36
N GLU A 149 -1.32 14.44 -44.64
CA GLU A 149 -2.26 14.87 -43.60
C GLU A 149 -2.75 13.69 -42.76
N LEU A 150 -3.05 12.54 -43.39
CA LEU A 150 -3.45 11.33 -42.69
C LEU A 150 -2.33 10.77 -41.81
N GLU A 151 -1.08 10.74 -42.30
CA GLU A 151 0.09 10.32 -41.51
C GLU A 151 0.34 11.27 -40.33
N SER A 152 0.24 12.58 -40.54
CA SER A 152 0.39 13.58 -39.48
C SER A 152 -0.68 13.43 -38.39
N THR A 153 -1.95 13.30 -38.80
CA THR A 153 -3.07 13.14 -37.86
C THR A 153 -3.05 11.81 -37.13
N THR A 154 -2.67 10.71 -37.78
CA THR A 154 -2.47 9.42 -37.10
C THR A 154 -1.31 9.47 -36.10
N HIS A 155 -0.21 10.14 -36.44
CA HIS A 155 0.90 10.30 -35.50
C HIS A 155 0.52 11.16 -34.29
N ALA A 156 -0.26 12.23 -34.50
CA ALA A 156 -0.81 13.04 -33.41
C ALA A 156 -1.80 12.25 -32.54
N LEU A 157 -2.65 11.41 -33.14
CA LEU A 157 -3.58 10.55 -32.42
C LEU A 157 -2.86 9.52 -31.55
N VAL A 158 -1.81 8.87 -32.07
CA VAL A 158 -1.01 7.90 -31.30
C VAL A 158 -0.32 8.60 -30.13
N SER A 159 0.26 9.79 -30.36
CA SER A 159 0.93 10.56 -29.30
C SER A 159 -0.05 11.02 -28.21
N THR A 160 -1.22 11.55 -28.59
CA THR A 160 -2.24 11.98 -27.62
C THR A 160 -2.84 10.81 -26.85
N ASN A 161 -3.04 9.65 -27.47
CA ASN A 161 -3.55 8.45 -26.80
C ASN A 161 -2.51 7.86 -25.82
N ALA A 162 -1.21 7.93 -26.15
CA ALA A 162 -0.15 7.58 -25.22
C ALA A 162 -0.11 8.52 -24.01
N LEU A 163 -0.27 9.83 -24.23
CA LEU A 163 -0.34 10.81 -23.16
C LEU A 163 -1.56 10.57 -22.26
N LEU A 164 -2.73 10.33 -22.84
CA LEU A 164 -3.96 10.03 -22.11
C LEU A 164 -3.77 8.84 -21.16
N LYS A 165 -3.19 7.73 -21.65
CA LYS A 165 -2.89 6.56 -20.83
C LYS A 165 -1.93 6.86 -19.68
N MET A 166 -0.93 7.71 -19.91
CA MET A 166 0.01 8.11 -18.84
C MET A 166 -0.73 8.94 -17.79
N THR A 167 -1.52 9.92 -18.20
CA THR A 167 -2.29 10.79 -17.30
C THR A 167 -3.38 10.02 -16.52
N GLU A 168 -4.04 9.03 -17.13
CA GLU A 168 -4.97 8.14 -16.43
C GLU A 168 -4.28 7.36 -15.32
N ARG A 169 -3.07 6.84 -15.59
CA ARG A 169 -2.27 6.11 -14.61
C ARG A 169 -1.81 7.01 -13.46
N GLU A 170 -1.31 8.20 -13.78
CA GLU A 170 -0.95 9.21 -12.77
C GLU A 170 -2.15 9.60 -11.90
N LYS A 171 -3.34 9.76 -12.50
CA LYS A 171 -4.57 10.03 -11.76
C LYS A 171 -4.94 8.89 -10.80
N GLU A 172 -4.86 7.64 -11.24
CA GLU A 172 -5.12 6.47 -10.37
C GLU A 172 -4.14 6.40 -9.20
N GLU A 173 -2.85 6.64 -9.46
CA GLU A 173 -1.81 6.69 -8.41
C GLU A 173 -2.09 7.82 -7.40
N GLN A 174 -2.43 9.02 -7.87
CA GLN A 174 -2.79 10.14 -7.01
C GLN A 174 -4.05 9.87 -6.20
N CYS A 175 -5.09 9.28 -6.81
CA CYS A 175 -6.31 8.88 -6.09
C CYS A 175 -5.99 7.92 -4.95
N HIS A 176 -5.17 6.90 -5.19
CA HIS A 176 -4.78 5.95 -4.15
C HIS A 176 -3.97 6.62 -3.03
N LEU A 177 -3.05 7.52 -3.38
CA LEU A 177 -2.24 8.25 -2.42
C LEU A 177 -3.11 9.13 -1.52
N VAL A 178 -4.05 9.88 -2.11
CA VAL A 178 -4.99 10.74 -1.38
C VAL A 178 -5.88 9.91 -0.46
N GLU A 179 -6.41 8.77 -0.92
CA GLU A 179 -7.23 7.87 -0.09
C GLU A 179 -6.46 7.35 1.13
N LYS A 180 -5.19 6.97 0.95
CA LYS A 180 -4.33 6.58 2.07
C LYS A 180 -4.01 7.74 3.01
N HIS A 181 -3.76 8.92 2.48
CA HIS A 181 -3.54 10.11 3.32
C HIS A 181 -4.76 10.44 4.17
N VAL A 182 -5.97 10.42 3.61
CA VAL A 182 -7.21 10.65 4.35
C VAL A 182 -7.37 9.64 5.49
N SER A 183 -7.17 8.35 5.21
CA SER A 183 -7.25 7.30 6.24
C SER A 183 -6.23 7.52 7.37
N THR A 184 -4.98 7.90 7.04
CA THR A 184 -3.99 8.21 8.08
C THR A 184 -4.31 9.48 8.86
N GLU A 185 -4.92 10.47 8.22
CA GLU A 185 -5.32 11.71 8.88
C GLU A 185 -6.49 11.48 9.85
N GLU A 186 -7.44 10.63 9.49
CA GLU A 186 -8.53 10.18 10.38
C GLU A 186 -8.00 9.45 11.62
N GLU A 187 -7.03 8.54 11.45
CA GLU A 187 -6.39 7.85 12.57
C GLU A 187 -5.62 8.81 13.48
N LEU A 188 -4.85 9.74 12.91
CA LEU A 188 -4.12 10.75 13.66
C LEU A 188 -5.06 11.71 14.41
N LEU A 189 -6.17 12.11 13.78
CA LEU A 189 -7.18 12.95 14.42
C LEU A 189 -7.83 12.23 15.61
N SER A 190 -8.14 10.94 15.46
CA SER A 190 -8.68 10.10 16.55
C SER A 190 -7.69 9.99 17.72
N GLN A 191 -6.41 9.77 17.43
CA GLN A 191 -5.35 9.75 18.44
C GLN A 191 -5.19 11.10 19.14
N ALA A 192 -5.20 12.20 18.38
CA ALA A 192 -5.12 13.55 18.91
C ALA A 192 -6.31 13.87 19.83
N GLN A 193 -7.54 13.48 19.45
CA GLN A 193 -8.73 13.65 20.27
C GLN A 193 -8.63 12.84 21.57
N THR A 194 -8.11 11.63 21.50
CA THR A 194 -7.89 10.79 22.68
C THR A 194 -6.88 11.42 23.64
N LEU A 195 -5.77 11.94 23.12
CA LEU A 195 -4.77 12.68 23.92
C LEU A 195 -5.35 13.95 24.54
N LEU A 196 -6.21 14.67 23.80
CA LEU A 196 -6.86 15.88 24.30
C LEU A 196 -7.81 15.54 25.47
N ASN A 197 -8.61 14.47 25.34
CA ASN A 197 -9.47 13.99 26.41
C ASN A 197 -8.65 13.56 27.65
N ILE A 198 -7.49 12.93 27.45
CA ILE A 198 -6.57 12.56 28.55
C ILE A 198 -6.00 13.82 29.21
N ALA A 199 -5.62 14.83 28.44
CA ALA A 199 -5.13 16.09 28.97
C ALA A 199 -6.20 16.82 29.79
N ASP A 200 -7.44 16.88 29.30
CA ASP A 200 -8.58 17.49 29.99
C ASP A 200 -8.93 16.76 31.29
N THR A 201 -8.97 15.42 31.27
CA THR A 201 -9.19 14.62 32.48
C THR A 201 -8.06 14.81 33.49
N THR A 202 -6.81 14.82 33.05
CA THR A 202 -5.66 15.08 33.92
C THR A 202 -5.72 16.49 34.52
N ALA A 203 -6.08 17.50 33.74
CA ALA A 203 -6.24 18.87 34.21
C ALA A 203 -7.37 18.98 35.26
N SER A 204 -8.49 18.30 35.03
CA SER A 204 -9.60 18.20 36.00
C SER A 204 -9.14 17.57 37.31
N ASP A 205 -8.39 16.48 37.24
CA ASP A 205 -7.92 15.77 38.42
C ASP A 205 -6.87 16.56 39.21
N VAL A 206 -5.98 17.29 38.53
CA VAL A 206 -5.07 18.25 39.17
C VAL A 206 -5.85 19.37 39.88
N HIS A 207 -6.93 19.87 39.29
CA HIS A 207 -7.79 20.86 39.93
C HIS A 207 -8.45 20.31 41.20
N LYS A 208 -9.05 19.11 41.13
CA LYS A 208 -9.62 18.42 42.30
C LYS A 208 -8.58 18.18 43.40
N LEU A 209 -7.35 17.85 43.02
CA LEU A 209 -6.25 17.68 43.97
C LEU A 209 -5.90 19.00 44.64
N HIS A 210 -5.81 20.10 43.89
CA HIS A 210 -5.62 21.43 44.46
C HIS A 210 -6.74 21.81 45.42
N ASP A 211 -8.00 21.56 45.08
CA ASP A 211 -9.15 21.77 45.98
C ASP A 211 -9.04 20.94 47.26
N LYS A 212 -8.59 19.70 47.17
CA LYS A 212 -8.37 18.84 48.33
C LYS A 212 -7.23 19.34 49.21
N ILE A 213 -6.14 19.82 48.60
CA ILE A 213 -5.01 20.42 49.33
C ILE A 213 -5.45 21.71 50.04
N LEU A 214 -6.21 22.57 49.37
CA LEU A 214 -6.74 23.81 49.96
C LEU A 214 -7.64 23.50 51.16
N ARG A 215 -8.59 22.56 51.02
CA ARG A 215 -9.44 22.11 52.13
C ARG A 215 -8.64 21.54 53.29
N LYS A 216 -7.63 20.70 53.01
CA LYS A 216 -6.76 20.14 54.06
C LYS A 216 -5.98 21.23 54.80
N ARG A 217 -5.41 22.20 54.07
CA ARG A 217 -4.70 23.33 54.66
C ARG A 217 -5.62 24.16 55.56
N GLN A 218 -6.86 24.41 55.15
CA GLN A 218 -7.83 25.13 55.97
C GLN A 218 -8.17 24.37 57.26
N LEU A 219 -8.41 23.06 57.16
CA LEU A 219 -8.64 22.21 58.34
C LEU A 219 -7.43 22.18 59.28
N GLU A 220 -6.21 22.15 58.74
CA GLU A 220 -4.99 22.23 59.55
C GLU A 220 -4.90 23.55 60.31
N GLN A 221 -5.22 24.69 59.67
CA GLN A 221 -5.28 25.99 60.33
C GLN A 221 -6.34 26.05 61.43
N GLU A 222 -7.55 25.55 61.16
CA GLU A 222 -8.62 25.50 62.16
C GLU A 222 -8.24 24.60 63.34
N ASN A 223 -7.60 23.46 63.09
CA ASN A 223 -7.13 22.56 64.14
C ASN A 223 -5.98 23.17 64.96
N GLU A 224 -5.07 23.91 64.32
CA GLU A 224 -4.01 24.66 65.01
C GLU A 224 -4.60 25.73 65.93
N HIS A 225 -5.59 26.50 65.44
CA HIS A 225 -6.32 27.46 66.26
C HIS A 225 -7.04 26.80 67.44
N LEU A 226 -7.73 25.67 67.21
CA LEU A 226 -8.43 24.93 68.25
C LEU A 226 -7.45 24.38 69.30
N SER A 227 -6.31 23.84 68.87
CA SER A 227 -5.25 23.35 69.75
C SER A 227 -4.67 24.48 70.61
N HIS A 228 -4.40 25.64 70.02
CA HIS A 228 -3.93 26.81 70.75
C HIS A 228 -4.97 27.29 71.78
N HIS A 229 -6.24 27.37 71.38
CA HIS A 229 -7.33 27.74 72.27
C HIS A 229 -7.48 26.76 73.44
N PHE A 230 -7.43 25.44 73.16
CA PHE A 230 -7.46 24.40 74.19
C PHE A 230 -6.28 24.53 75.17
N ARG A 231 -5.05 24.67 74.66
CA ARG A 231 -3.86 24.89 75.48
C ARG A 231 -3.99 26.11 76.37
N SER A 232 -4.47 27.23 75.82
CA SER A 232 -4.69 28.46 76.59
C SER A 232 -5.74 28.29 77.67
N ASN A 233 -6.84 27.59 77.38
CA ASN A 233 -7.90 27.35 78.35
C ASN A 233 -7.43 26.42 79.47
N VAL A 234 -6.72 25.35 79.14
CA VAL A 234 -6.12 24.43 80.12
C VAL A 234 -5.11 25.16 81.00
N ALA A 235 -4.20 25.96 80.41
CA ALA A 235 -3.24 26.75 81.16
C ALA A 235 -3.93 27.72 82.13
N ARG A 236 -5.01 28.39 81.68
CA ARG A 236 -5.80 29.28 82.52
C ARG A 236 -6.47 28.52 83.68
N GLN A 237 -7.08 27.37 83.43
CA GLN A 237 -7.70 26.54 84.48
C GLN A 237 -6.66 26.08 85.51
N PHE A 238 -5.47 25.67 85.07
CA PHE A 238 -4.37 25.32 85.97
C PHE A 238 -3.90 26.53 86.79
N GLN A 239 -3.79 27.71 86.18
CA GLN A 239 -3.43 28.93 86.90
C GLN A 239 -4.48 29.33 87.94
N ASP A 240 -5.76 29.23 87.59
CA ASP A 240 -6.89 29.49 88.48
C ASP A 240 -6.90 28.50 89.66
N MET A 241 -6.62 27.21 89.38
CA MET A 241 -6.47 26.19 90.41
C MET A 241 -5.26 26.45 91.30
N GLU A 242 -4.11 26.81 90.75
CA GLU A 242 -2.91 27.17 91.51
C GLU A 242 -3.17 28.38 92.43
N ASN A 243 -3.83 29.41 91.91
CA ASN A 243 -4.22 30.59 92.69
C ASN A 243 -5.21 30.23 93.80
N SER A 244 -6.19 29.36 93.52
CA SER A 244 -7.16 28.87 94.50
C SER A 244 -6.46 28.06 95.60
N VAL A 245 -5.56 27.14 95.24
CA VAL A 245 -4.76 26.37 96.19
C VAL A 245 -3.90 27.30 97.04
N LYS A 246 -3.19 28.26 96.43
CA LYS A 246 -2.37 29.25 97.15
C LYS A 246 -3.19 30.07 98.14
N THR A 247 -4.38 30.52 97.73
CA THR A 247 -5.31 31.25 98.60
C THR A 247 -5.79 30.36 99.75
N HIS A 248 -6.13 29.10 99.47
CA HIS A 248 -6.55 28.16 100.49
C HIS A 248 -5.42 27.84 101.48
N THR A 249 -4.19 27.66 101.00
CA THR A 249 -3.01 27.48 101.84
C THR A 249 -2.76 28.70 102.72
N GLN A 250 -2.89 29.91 102.19
CA GLN A 250 -2.77 31.14 102.99
C GLN A 250 -3.86 31.22 104.06
N ASN A 251 -5.12 30.95 103.71
CA ASN A 251 -6.21 30.91 104.67
C ASN A 251 -5.98 29.85 105.75
N PHE A 252 -5.47 28.67 105.37
CA PHE A 252 -5.13 27.60 106.31
C PHE A 252 -3.99 28.02 107.25
N LEU A 253 -2.93 28.65 106.75
CA LEU A 253 -1.86 29.18 107.59
C LEU A 253 -2.36 30.26 108.55
N GLN A 254 -3.25 31.14 108.08
CA GLN A 254 -3.87 32.16 108.92
C GLN A 254 -4.76 31.53 110.00
N PHE A 255 -5.52 30.48 109.66
CA PHE A 255 -6.27 29.70 110.63
C PHE A 255 -5.37 29.05 111.68
N CYS A 256 -4.27 28.40 111.27
CA CYS A 256 -3.30 27.83 112.20
C CYS A 256 -2.69 28.90 113.12
N ALA A 257 -2.41 30.10 112.61
CA ALA A 257 -1.90 31.21 113.43
C ALA A 257 -2.94 31.73 114.43
N LEU A 258 -4.21 31.86 114.03
CA LEU A 258 -5.31 32.22 114.93
C LEU A 258 -5.51 31.16 116.01
N LEU A 259 -5.48 29.88 115.63
CA LEU A 259 -5.65 28.76 116.55
C LEU A 259 -4.50 28.71 117.56
N LYS A 260 -3.25 28.92 117.09
CA LYS A 260 -2.08 29.06 117.96
C LYS A 260 -2.25 30.23 118.95
N ASN A 261 -2.61 31.41 118.46
CA ASN A 261 -2.80 32.59 119.32
C ASN A 261 -3.91 32.36 120.36
N ASN A 262 -5.00 31.69 119.97
CA ASN A 262 -6.10 31.38 120.89
C ASN A 262 -5.65 30.39 121.98
N ILE A 263 -4.93 29.32 121.60
CA ILE A 263 -4.33 28.39 122.57
C ILE A 263 -3.34 29.13 123.48
N ASP A 264 -2.47 30.00 122.96
CA ASP A 264 -1.52 30.76 123.79
C ASP A 264 -2.24 31.67 124.80
N VAL A 265 -3.32 32.35 124.38
CA VAL A 265 -4.15 33.17 125.29
C VAL A 265 -4.83 32.31 126.34
N GLN A 266 -5.46 31.19 125.95
CA GLN A 266 -6.08 30.28 126.90
C GLN A 266 -5.08 29.67 127.86
N MET A 267 -3.89 29.29 127.39
CA MET A 267 -2.84 28.71 128.22
C MET A 267 -2.26 29.73 129.19
N LYS A 268 -2.16 31.00 128.77
CA LYS A 268 -1.76 32.10 129.65
C LYS A 268 -2.82 32.38 130.71
N GLN A 269 -4.09 32.41 130.35
CA GLN A 269 -5.20 32.54 131.30
C GLN A 269 -5.22 31.37 132.28
N PHE A 270 -5.08 30.14 131.78
CA PHE A 270 -5.01 28.94 132.62
C PHE A 270 -3.85 29.02 133.61
N LYS A 271 -2.68 29.52 133.18
CA LYS A 271 -1.55 29.75 134.06
C LYS A 271 -1.86 30.80 135.14
N GLU A 272 -2.41 31.95 134.75
CA GLU A 272 -2.78 33.02 135.70
C GLU A 272 -3.82 32.54 136.72
N ASP A 273 -4.83 31.78 136.28
CA ASP A 273 -5.85 31.18 137.15
C ASP A 273 -5.22 30.14 138.10
N THR A 274 -4.26 29.34 137.61
CA THR A 274 -3.54 28.35 138.44
C THR A 274 -2.64 29.03 139.47
N ASP A 275 -1.91 30.08 139.09
CA ASP A 275 -1.05 30.86 139.98
C ASP A 275 -1.91 31.57 141.05
N ALA A 276 -3.06 32.14 140.68
CA ALA A 276 -4.02 32.72 141.62
C ALA A 276 -4.60 31.67 142.59
N MET A 277 -4.85 30.45 142.11
CA MET A 277 -5.28 29.33 142.95
C MET A 277 -4.17 28.92 143.93
N ILE A 278 -2.91 28.84 143.48
CA ILE A 278 -1.77 28.55 144.35
C ILE A 278 -1.61 29.64 145.40
N ASP A 279 -1.67 30.92 145.03
CA ASP A 279 -1.58 32.05 145.97
C ASP A 279 -2.73 32.03 146.98
N HIS A 280 -3.96 31.76 146.53
CA HIS A 280 -5.10 31.61 147.42
C HIS A 280 -4.89 30.44 148.38
N MET A 281 -4.47 29.26 147.90
CA MET A 281 -4.19 28.10 148.73
C MET A 281 -3.05 28.36 149.73
N SER A 282 -1.95 28.99 149.30
CA SER A 282 -0.82 29.33 150.15
C SER A 282 -1.21 30.33 151.23
N ASN A 283 -1.95 31.39 150.89
CA ASN A 283 -2.45 32.35 151.88
C ASN A 283 -3.45 31.70 152.84
N ASP A 284 -4.33 30.82 152.36
CA ASP A 284 -5.30 30.13 153.20
C ASP A 284 -4.61 29.11 154.13
N ILE A 285 -3.54 28.45 153.68
CA ILE A 285 -2.69 27.59 154.52
C ILE A 285 -1.95 28.42 155.57
N ILE A 286 -1.31 29.54 155.20
CA ILE A 286 -0.59 30.42 156.14
C ILE A 286 -1.57 30.97 157.19
N ASN A 287 -2.72 31.49 156.76
CA ASN A 287 -3.75 32.00 157.68
C ASN A 287 -4.27 30.90 158.61
N LYS A 288 -4.38 29.65 158.14
CA LYS A 288 -4.81 28.52 158.96
C LYS A 288 -3.72 28.00 159.90
N GLU A 289 -2.45 28.00 159.50
CA GLU A 289 -1.33 27.73 160.41
C GLU A 289 -1.27 28.79 161.49
N GLN A 290 -1.44 30.06 161.13
CA GLN A 290 -1.45 31.18 162.07
C GLN A 290 -2.65 31.12 163.01
N PHE A 291 -3.85 30.77 162.50
CA PHE A 291 -5.03 30.48 163.32
C PHE A 291 -4.83 29.27 164.24
N ALA A 292 -4.23 28.18 163.75
CA ALA A 292 -3.96 26.99 164.55
C ALA A 292 -2.92 27.26 165.65
N VAL A 293 -1.89 28.07 165.36
CA VAL A 293 -0.88 28.51 166.34
C VAL A 293 -1.51 29.46 167.37
N ASP A 294 -2.31 30.43 166.95
CA ASP A 294 -3.02 31.35 167.86
C ASP A 294 -4.03 30.60 168.74
N GLU A 295 -4.68 29.57 168.21
CA GLU A 295 -5.63 28.71 168.94
C GLU A 295 -4.92 27.70 169.86
N PHE A 296 -3.75 27.17 169.49
CA PHE A 296 -2.91 26.35 170.38
C PHE A 296 -2.33 27.18 171.54
N THR A 297 -1.97 28.43 171.29
CA THR A 297 -1.46 29.35 172.32
C THR A 297 -2.55 29.78 173.29
N LYS A 298 -3.82 29.82 172.85
CA LYS A 298 -4.99 30.10 173.69
C LYS A 298 -5.53 28.90 174.48
N ASN A 299 -5.33 27.67 174.00
CA ASN A 299 -5.92 26.45 174.58
C ASN A 299 -4.96 25.66 175.47
N LEU A 300 -4.17 26.36 176.28
CA LEU A 300 -3.45 25.76 177.41
C LEU A 300 -4.37 25.32 178.58
N ASP A 301 -5.69 25.26 178.41
CA ASP A 301 -6.60 24.61 179.36
C ASP A 301 -7.79 23.91 178.69
N ASN A 302 -7.85 22.59 178.91
CA ASN A 302 -8.92 21.60 178.78
C ASN A 302 -10.29 21.97 178.15
N SER A 303 -10.70 21.25 177.09
CA SER A 303 -11.70 20.15 177.15
C SER A 303 -12.24 19.76 175.75
N SER A 304 -12.64 18.49 175.64
CA SER A 304 -12.59 17.61 174.45
C SER A 304 -13.80 17.56 173.49
N PHE A 305 -13.49 17.07 172.28
CA PHE A 305 -14.25 16.21 171.34
C PHE A 305 -15.44 16.78 170.53
N GLU A 306 -16.23 17.73 171.01
CA GLU A 306 -17.39 18.22 170.22
C GLU A 306 -16.98 19.13 169.03
N ASN A 307 -15.84 19.82 169.19
CA ASN A 307 -15.25 20.71 168.17
C ASN A 307 -14.66 19.95 166.95
N LEU A 308 -14.36 18.66 167.11
CA LEU A 308 -13.73 17.85 166.06
C LEU A 308 -14.74 17.42 164.98
N SER A 309 -16.01 17.19 165.37
CA SER A 309 -17.09 16.78 164.45
C SER A 309 -17.53 17.92 163.52
N LEU A 310 -17.63 19.15 164.06
CA LEU A 310 -17.96 20.34 163.26
C LEU A 310 -16.86 20.66 162.23
N ARG A 311 -15.59 20.46 162.62
CA ARG A 311 -14.43 20.60 161.74
C ARG A 311 -14.42 19.58 160.60
N PHE A 312 -14.74 18.32 160.90
CA PHE A 312 -14.82 17.27 159.87
C PHE A 312 -15.95 17.50 158.87
N ASN A 313 -17.11 17.99 159.31
CA ASN A 313 -18.22 18.29 158.39
C ASN A 313 -17.91 19.46 157.45
N LYS A 314 -17.23 20.51 157.95
CA LYS A 314 -16.85 21.67 157.13
C LYS A 314 -15.76 21.31 156.10
N LEU A 315 -14.83 20.43 156.48
CA LEU A 315 -13.86 19.87 155.53
C LEU A 315 -14.55 19.00 154.47
N ARG A 316 -15.57 18.23 154.87
CA ARG A 316 -16.34 17.38 153.95
C ARG A 316 -17.12 18.21 152.92
N GLU A 317 -17.77 19.30 153.32
CA GLU A 317 -18.45 20.21 152.38
C GLU A 317 -17.50 20.78 151.34
N ASN A 318 -16.34 21.29 151.77
CA ASN A 318 -15.35 21.88 150.85
C ASN A 318 -14.76 20.86 149.87
N VAL A 319 -14.51 19.63 150.31
CA VAL A 319 -14.06 18.55 149.41
C VAL A 319 -15.15 18.21 148.38
N THR A 320 -16.42 18.27 148.79
CA THR A 320 -17.55 17.99 147.89
C THR A 320 -17.72 19.09 146.84
N GLU A 321 -17.55 20.36 147.22
CA GLU A 321 -17.63 21.50 146.30
C GLU A 321 -16.48 21.50 145.28
N ASN A 322 -15.26 21.23 145.73
CA ASN A 322 -14.10 21.06 144.84
C ASN A 322 -14.29 19.91 143.85
N TYR A 323 -14.83 18.78 144.31
CA TYR A 323 -15.12 17.64 143.43
C TYR A 323 -16.18 18.01 142.38
N SER A 324 -17.20 18.79 142.76
CA SER A 324 -18.24 19.26 141.82
C SER A 324 -17.68 20.19 140.74
N THR A 325 -16.76 21.09 141.11
CA THR A 325 -16.15 22.04 140.18
C THR A 325 -15.22 21.32 139.20
N ALA A 326 -14.44 20.34 139.67
CA ALA A 326 -13.63 19.48 138.83
C ALA A 326 -14.46 18.62 137.87
N CYS A 327 -15.60 18.10 138.32
CA CYS A 327 -16.53 17.38 137.42
C CYS A 327 -17.12 18.30 136.35
N ALA A 328 -17.47 19.54 136.69
CA ALA A 328 -18.02 20.51 135.72
C ALA A 328 -17.01 20.90 134.64
N THR A 329 -15.73 21.07 134.99
CA THR A 329 -14.67 21.37 134.02
C THR A 329 -14.36 20.15 133.13
N LEU A 330 -14.30 18.95 133.69
CA LEU A 330 -14.14 17.72 132.92
C LEU A 330 -15.29 17.51 131.92
N SER A 331 -16.53 17.87 132.30
CA SER A 331 -17.68 17.84 131.38
C SER A 331 -17.48 18.77 130.18
N ARG A 332 -17.02 20.01 130.40
CA ARG A 332 -16.78 20.97 129.30
C ARG A 332 -15.66 20.51 128.36
N VAL A 333 -14.62 19.86 128.89
CA VAL A 333 -13.55 19.27 128.06
C VAL A 333 -14.11 18.14 127.20
N ASN A 334 -14.98 17.30 127.77
CA ASN A 334 -15.63 16.22 127.01
C ASN A 334 -16.49 16.79 125.87
N ASP A 335 -17.27 17.84 126.14
CA ASP A 335 -18.11 18.49 125.12
C ASP A 335 -17.29 19.06 123.94
N VAL A 336 -16.11 19.63 124.22
CA VAL A 336 -15.20 20.15 123.18
C VAL A 336 -14.56 19.02 122.37
N CYS A 337 -14.15 17.93 123.03
CA CYS A 337 -13.64 16.74 122.37
C CYS A 337 -14.69 16.10 121.44
N ASP A 338 -15.94 16.02 121.90
CA ASP A 338 -17.06 15.49 121.11
C ASP A 338 -17.37 16.40 119.92
N SER A 339 -17.40 17.72 120.10
CA SER A 339 -17.58 18.68 119.00
C SER A 339 -16.47 18.55 117.95
N THR A 340 -15.22 18.48 118.39
CA THR A 340 -14.06 18.39 117.48
C THR A 340 -14.06 17.06 116.71
N SER A 341 -14.42 15.96 117.37
CA SER A 341 -14.54 14.65 116.73
C SER A 341 -15.63 14.64 115.66
N ASN A 342 -16.77 15.30 115.92
CA ASN A 342 -17.86 15.40 114.96
C ASN A 342 -17.49 16.24 113.73
N ASP A 343 -16.74 17.34 113.91
CA ASP A 343 -16.28 18.17 112.80
C ASP A 343 -15.27 17.44 111.89
N ILE A 344 -14.38 16.64 112.49
CA ILE A 344 -13.46 15.75 111.75
C ILE A 344 -14.24 14.70 110.96
N LEU A 345 -15.22 14.05 111.59
CA LEU A 345 -16.05 13.03 110.94
C LEU A 345 -16.84 13.61 109.74
N SER A 346 -17.42 14.80 109.90
CA SER A 346 -18.15 15.50 108.84
C SER A 346 -17.24 15.82 107.64
N SER A 347 -16.02 16.27 107.92
CA SER A 347 -15.03 16.59 106.88
C SER A 347 -14.53 15.35 106.16
N TYR A 348 -14.32 14.24 106.87
CA TYR A 348 -13.94 12.96 106.29
C TYR A 348 -15.04 12.42 105.35
N ASN A 349 -16.30 12.46 105.77
CA ASN A 349 -17.42 11.99 104.95
C ASN A 349 -17.55 12.80 103.64
N LYS A 350 -17.37 14.12 103.68
CA LYS A 350 -17.36 14.97 102.47
C LYS A 350 -16.21 14.63 101.52
N PHE A 351 -15.07 14.20 102.04
CA PHE A 351 -13.95 13.75 101.22
C PHE A 351 -14.26 12.42 100.53
N VAL A 352 -14.84 11.46 101.25
CA VAL A 352 -15.26 10.15 100.71
C VAL A 352 -16.27 10.35 99.58
N GLU A 353 -17.29 11.19 99.78
CA GLU A 353 -18.31 11.48 98.76
C GLU A 353 -17.71 12.09 97.48
N ARG A 354 -16.74 13.00 97.60
CA ARG A 354 -16.04 13.54 96.42
C ARG A 354 -15.24 12.48 95.67
N ASN A 355 -14.63 11.56 96.40
CA ASN A 355 -13.81 10.50 95.81
C ASN A 355 -14.69 9.47 95.08
N GLU A 356 -15.83 9.11 95.64
CA GLU A 356 -16.83 8.25 94.98
C GLU A 356 -17.39 8.89 93.70
N ASN A 357 -17.70 10.19 93.73
CA ASN A 357 -18.15 10.92 92.55
C ASN A 357 -17.08 10.97 91.45
N LEU A 358 -15.81 11.15 91.83
CA LEU A 358 -14.70 11.11 90.86
C LEU A 358 -14.54 9.71 90.25
N GLN A 359 -14.64 8.66 91.07
CA GLN A 359 -14.58 7.28 90.61
C GLN A 359 -15.70 6.95 89.63
N GLN A 360 -16.94 7.38 89.92
CA GLN A 360 -18.06 7.22 88.99
C GLN A 360 -17.85 7.95 87.67
N LYS A 361 -17.28 9.16 87.71
CA LYS A 361 -17.01 9.92 86.49
C LYS A 361 -15.94 9.27 85.62
N ILE A 362 -14.86 8.78 86.23
CA ILE A 362 -13.82 8.02 85.51
C ILE A 362 -14.43 6.77 84.87
N GLN A 363 -15.29 6.06 85.58
CA GLN A 363 -15.96 4.87 85.04
C GLN A 363 -16.83 5.21 83.82
N SER A 364 -17.63 6.28 83.90
CA SER A 364 -18.44 6.75 82.78
C SER A 364 -17.60 7.12 81.55
N ASP A 365 -16.47 7.79 81.75
CA ASP A 365 -15.58 8.18 80.64
C ASP A 365 -14.95 6.94 79.98
N ILE A 366 -14.57 5.93 80.77
CA ILE A 366 -14.06 4.64 80.26
C ILE A 366 -15.11 3.91 79.42
N ASP A 367 -16.36 3.85 79.90
CA ASP A 367 -17.44 3.17 79.20
C ASP A 367 -17.78 3.87 77.87
N THR A 368 -17.72 5.20 77.85
CA THR A 368 -17.93 6.00 76.63
C THR A 368 -16.82 5.75 75.61
N LEU A 369 -15.55 5.78 76.04
CA LEU A 369 -14.40 5.48 75.18
C LEU A 369 -14.45 4.06 74.60
N LYS A 370 -14.92 3.09 75.39
CA LYS A 370 -15.08 1.71 74.92
C LYS A 370 -16.14 1.60 73.82
N SER A 371 -17.29 2.24 74.02
CA SER A 371 -18.38 2.27 73.02
C SER A 371 -17.94 2.93 71.72
N ASP A 372 -17.22 4.06 71.80
CA ASP A 372 -16.71 4.76 70.62
C ASP A 372 -15.70 3.90 69.84
N ALA A 373 -14.78 3.24 70.55
CA ALA A 373 -13.80 2.35 69.95
C ALA A 373 -14.44 1.12 69.27
N GLU A 374 -15.47 0.52 69.89
CA GLU A 374 -16.23 -0.59 69.32
C GLU A 374 -16.98 -0.15 68.04
N SER A 375 -17.63 1.01 68.06
CA SER A 375 -18.34 1.55 66.90
C SER A 375 -17.40 1.80 65.71
N ASP A 376 -16.23 2.39 65.96
CA ASP A 376 -15.28 2.70 64.89
C ASP A 376 -14.56 1.45 64.36
N LEU A 377 -14.30 0.45 65.21
CA LEU A 377 -13.81 -0.86 64.77
C LEU A 377 -14.82 -1.56 63.84
N GLU A 378 -16.11 -1.49 64.14
CA GLU A 378 -17.15 -2.12 63.32
C GLU A 378 -17.34 -1.42 61.97
N LYS A 379 -17.28 -0.08 61.93
CA LYS A 379 -17.26 0.68 60.66
C LYS A 379 -16.03 0.33 59.81
N ASN A 380 -14.86 0.23 60.43
CA ASN A 380 -13.64 -0.16 59.71
C ASN A 380 -13.74 -1.59 59.17
N TRP A 381 -14.29 -2.52 59.95
CA TRP A 381 -14.46 -3.91 59.52
C TRP A 381 -15.42 -4.04 58.33
N THR A 382 -16.52 -3.30 58.35
CA THR A 382 -17.50 -3.30 57.24
C THR A 382 -16.93 -2.67 55.96
N LEU A 383 -16.17 -1.57 56.06
CA LEU A 383 -15.48 -0.96 54.92
C LEU A 383 -14.43 -1.90 54.31
N VAL A 384 -13.63 -2.56 55.14
CA VAL A 384 -12.65 -3.56 54.67
C VAL A 384 -13.36 -4.74 53.99
N GLY A 385 -14.47 -5.22 54.55
CA GLY A 385 -15.28 -6.27 53.94
C GLY A 385 -15.84 -5.88 52.57
N GLN A 386 -16.39 -4.68 52.43
CA GLN A 386 -16.88 -4.15 51.15
C GLN A 386 -15.76 -4.03 50.12
N SER A 387 -14.63 -3.44 50.51
CA SER A 387 -13.46 -3.29 49.63
C SER A 387 -12.90 -4.64 49.17
N ALA A 388 -12.89 -5.65 50.04
CA ALA A 388 -12.46 -7.00 49.69
C ALA A 388 -13.40 -7.67 48.68
N VAL A 389 -14.72 -7.51 48.84
CA VAL A 389 -15.72 -8.04 47.89
C VAL A 389 -15.59 -7.36 46.53
N GLU A 390 -15.47 -6.03 46.48
CA GLU A 390 -15.28 -5.28 45.24
C GLU A 390 -13.98 -5.68 44.53
N SER A 391 -12.89 -5.87 45.28
CA SER A 391 -11.62 -6.35 44.73
C SER A 391 -11.73 -7.75 44.14
N CYS A 392 -12.44 -8.66 44.80
CA CYS A 392 -12.69 -10.01 44.28
C CYS A 392 -13.56 -9.99 43.01
N ASN A 393 -14.60 -9.15 42.97
CA ASN A 393 -15.45 -9.01 41.79
C ASN A 393 -14.64 -8.48 40.59
N LEU A 394 -13.86 -7.42 40.81
CA LEU A 394 -12.99 -6.86 39.77
C LEU A 394 -11.96 -7.90 39.26
N ALA A 395 -11.37 -8.68 40.16
CA ALA A 395 -10.44 -9.74 39.76
C ALA A 395 -11.13 -10.82 38.91
N ASN A 396 -12.36 -11.21 39.24
CA ASN A 396 -13.15 -12.16 38.47
C ASN A 396 -13.56 -11.60 37.10
N ASP A 397 -13.93 -10.32 37.03
CA ASP A 397 -14.27 -9.66 35.78
C ASP A 397 -13.06 -9.62 34.83
N ILE A 398 -11.89 -9.20 35.36
CA ILE A 398 -10.63 -9.21 34.61
C ILE A 398 -10.28 -10.62 34.12
N GLN A 399 -10.43 -11.64 34.97
CA GLN A 399 -10.16 -13.03 34.60
C GLN A 399 -11.10 -13.51 33.49
N THR A 400 -12.36 -13.10 33.54
CA THR A 400 -13.39 -13.48 32.54
C THR A 400 -13.11 -12.81 31.20
N ASP A 401 -12.80 -11.52 31.19
CA ASP A 401 -12.42 -10.78 29.98
C ASP A 401 -11.15 -11.34 29.34
N LEU A 402 -10.12 -11.64 30.14
CA LEU A 402 -8.88 -12.28 29.65
C LEU A 402 -9.16 -13.63 28.99
N ASN A 403 -10.02 -14.46 29.60
CA ASN A 403 -10.41 -15.75 29.03
C ASN A 403 -11.18 -15.57 27.72
N ASN A 404 -12.11 -14.62 27.65
CA ASN A 404 -12.87 -14.33 26.43
C ASN A 404 -11.93 -13.90 25.29
N HIS A 405 -11.01 -12.97 25.57
CA HIS A 405 -10.06 -12.49 24.58
C HIS A 405 -9.10 -13.59 24.10
N CYS A 406 -8.65 -14.48 25.00
CA CYS A 406 -7.83 -15.63 24.62
C CYS A 406 -8.60 -16.61 23.71
N ASN A 407 -9.90 -16.82 23.96
CA ASN A 407 -10.74 -17.66 23.13
C ASN A 407 -10.97 -17.05 21.73
N GLU A 408 -11.23 -15.75 21.64
CA GLU A 408 -11.32 -15.03 20.37
C GLU A 408 -10.01 -15.10 19.58
N LEU A 409 -8.87 -14.90 20.25
CA LEU A 409 -7.56 -15.01 19.62
C LEU A 409 -7.31 -16.43 19.07
N ALA A 410 -7.72 -17.46 19.82
CA ALA A 410 -7.61 -18.85 19.37
C ALA A 410 -8.50 -19.14 18.16
N GLN A 411 -9.73 -18.60 18.12
CA GLN A 411 -10.61 -18.71 16.95
C GLN A 411 -10.07 -17.98 15.73
N ASN A 412 -9.56 -16.76 15.91
CA ASN A 412 -8.93 -15.98 14.84
C ASN A 412 -7.70 -16.70 14.28
N LYS A 413 -6.86 -17.28 15.14
CA LYS A 413 -5.74 -18.12 14.71
C LYS A 413 -6.22 -19.29 13.85
N LEU A 414 -7.26 -20.00 14.27
CA LEU A 414 -7.81 -21.13 13.52
C LEU A 414 -8.39 -20.70 12.16
N CYS A 415 -9.05 -19.55 12.11
CA CYS A 415 -9.58 -18.96 10.87
C CYS A 415 -8.45 -18.66 9.87
N VAL A 416 -7.41 -17.96 10.34
CA VAL A 416 -6.25 -17.62 9.50
C VAL A 416 -5.53 -18.88 9.00
N GLU A 417 -5.35 -19.89 9.86
CA GLU A 417 -4.75 -21.17 9.44
C GLU A 417 -5.59 -21.90 8.38
N ASN A 418 -6.92 -21.86 8.49
CA ASN A 418 -7.83 -22.44 7.49
C ASN A 418 -7.81 -21.66 6.17
N ASP A 419 -7.88 -20.33 6.22
CA ASP A 419 -7.83 -19.48 5.02
C ASP A 419 -6.50 -19.66 4.29
N MET A 420 -5.41 -19.77 5.04
CA MET A 420 -4.08 -20.01 4.48
C MET A 420 -3.97 -21.39 3.82
N LYS A 421 -4.58 -22.44 4.40
CA LYS A 421 -4.69 -23.76 3.76
C LYS A 421 -5.54 -23.72 2.50
N GLN A 422 -6.69 -23.04 2.52
CA GLN A 422 -7.54 -22.89 1.33
C GLN A 422 -6.82 -22.12 0.22
N MET A 423 -6.09 -21.06 0.56
CA MET A 423 -5.31 -20.28 -0.40
C MET A 423 -4.19 -21.11 -1.02
N GLN A 424 -3.47 -21.91 -0.21
CA GLN A 424 -2.45 -22.84 -0.72
C GLN A 424 -3.07 -23.87 -1.68
N GLN A 425 -4.22 -24.45 -1.31
CA GLN A 425 -4.88 -25.44 -2.15
C GLN A 425 -5.33 -24.81 -3.48
N LYS A 426 -5.96 -23.64 -3.44
CA LYS A 426 -6.38 -22.90 -4.65
C LYS A 426 -5.18 -22.53 -5.52
N PHE A 427 -4.07 -22.11 -4.92
CA PHE A 427 -2.84 -21.83 -5.66
C PHE A 427 -2.29 -23.08 -6.35
N THR A 428 -2.32 -24.25 -5.69
CA THR A 428 -1.91 -25.51 -6.33
C THR A 428 -2.84 -25.93 -7.47
N GLU A 429 -4.15 -25.73 -7.32
CA GLU A 429 -5.15 -25.99 -8.35
C GLU A 429 -4.94 -25.08 -9.57
N ASP A 430 -4.84 -23.76 -9.36
CA ASP A 430 -4.62 -22.75 -10.41
C ASP A 430 -3.28 -22.99 -11.14
N ASN A 431 -2.23 -23.35 -10.40
CA ASN A 431 -0.94 -23.67 -10.99
C ASN A 431 -1.02 -24.98 -11.81
N SER A 432 -1.72 -26.01 -11.32
CA SER A 432 -1.93 -27.25 -12.07
C SER A 432 -2.75 -27.03 -13.36
N SER A 433 -3.77 -26.17 -13.30
CA SER A 433 -4.60 -25.75 -14.43
C SER A 433 -3.81 -24.95 -15.46
N SER A 434 -2.98 -24.01 -14.99
CA SER A 434 -2.09 -23.21 -15.84
C SER A 434 -1.05 -24.09 -16.53
N VAL A 435 -0.40 -24.99 -15.78
CA VAL A 435 0.54 -25.97 -16.34
C VAL A 435 -0.15 -26.90 -17.33
N GLY A 436 -1.38 -27.35 -17.05
CA GLY A 436 -2.21 -28.14 -17.97
C GLY A 436 -2.54 -27.38 -19.26
N SER A 437 -2.87 -26.11 -19.16
CA SER A 437 -3.15 -25.22 -20.30
C SER A 437 -1.90 -25.02 -21.16
N VAL A 438 -0.75 -24.74 -20.53
CA VAL A 438 0.55 -24.65 -21.22
C VAL A 438 0.90 -25.97 -21.92
N LYS A 439 0.67 -27.12 -21.27
CA LYS A 439 0.93 -28.43 -21.86
C LYS A 439 0.00 -28.72 -23.05
N THR A 440 -1.24 -28.24 -23.00
CA THR A 440 -2.21 -28.34 -24.10
C THR A 440 -1.77 -27.49 -25.29
N ILE A 441 -1.35 -26.24 -25.04
CA ILE A 441 -0.79 -25.35 -26.06
C ILE A 441 0.46 -25.97 -26.70
N TYR A 442 1.36 -26.51 -25.88
CA TYR A 442 2.57 -27.20 -26.35
C TYR A 442 2.24 -28.39 -27.24
N ASN A 443 1.25 -29.21 -26.86
CA ASN A 443 0.80 -30.34 -27.68
C ASN A 443 0.15 -29.89 -29.00
N ILE A 444 -0.65 -28.81 -28.99
CA ILE A 444 -1.23 -28.23 -30.20
C ILE A 444 -0.13 -27.73 -31.14
N LEU A 445 0.92 -27.08 -30.61
CA LEU A 445 2.07 -26.63 -31.39
C LEU A 445 2.83 -27.80 -32.03
N ILE A 446 3.10 -28.86 -31.26
CA ILE A 446 3.75 -30.07 -31.80
C ILE A 446 2.88 -30.71 -32.87
N GLN A 447 1.57 -30.85 -32.62
CA GLN A 447 0.64 -31.45 -33.56
C GLN A 447 0.56 -30.63 -34.85
N GLY A 448 0.41 -29.31 -34.74
CA GLY A 448 0.42 -28.40 -35.88
C GLY A 448 1.73 -28.47 -36.67
N ASN A 449 2.87 -28.59 -35.99
CA ASN A 449 4.17 -28.77 -36.65
C ASN A 449 4.28 -30.12 -37.37
N ASN A 450 3.81 -31.20 -36.75
CA ASN A 450 3.77 -32.54 -37.36
C ASN A 450 2.83 -32.59 -38.57
N ASP A 451 1.66 -31.97 -38.47
CA ASP A 451 0.68 -31.90 -39.55
C ASP A 451 1.20 -31.02 -40.70
N HIS A 452 1.85 -29.89 -40.40
CA HIS A 452 2.54 -29.09 -41.40
C HIS A 452 3.65 -29.87 -42.09
N MET A 453 4.43 -30.65 -41.34
CA MET A 453 5.49 -31.49 -41.91
C MET A 453 4.92 -32.63 -42.78
N LYS A 454 3.79 -33.23 -42.39
CA LYS A 454 3.06 -34.20 -43.24
C LYS A 454 2.56 -33.53 -44.52
N LEU A 455 1.95 -32.35 -44.42
CA LEU A 455 1.43 -31.61 -45.56
C LEU A 455 2.57 -31.23 -46.53
N MET A 456 3.73 -30.82 -46.00
CA MET A 456 4.94 -30.58 -46.79
C MET A 456 5.46 -31.86 -47.47
N LYS A 457 5.43 -33.02 -46.80
CA LYS A 457 5.77 -34.30 -47.43
C LYS A 457 4.76 -34.70 -48.52
N GLU A 458 3.47 -34.49 -48.30
CA GLU A 458 2.43 -34.75 -49.31
C GLU A 458 2.55 -33.81 -50.51
N LEU A 459 2.79 -32.52 -50.28
CA LEU A 459 3.07 -31.57 -51.36
C LEU A 459 4.30 -32.00 -52.15
N LYS A 460 5.38 -32.39 -51.46
CA LYS A 460 6.58 -32.90 -52.11
C LYS A 460 6.30 -34.16 -52.92
N LYS A 461 5.49 -35.09 -52.40
CA LYS A 461 5.06 -36.31 -53.09
C LYS A 461 4.19 -36.01 -54.31
N LYS A 462 3.15 -35.17 -54.17
CA LYS A 462 2.31 -34.74 -55.29
C LYS A 462 3.11 -34.02 -56.37
N ASN A 463 4.07 -33.19 -55.98
CA ASN A 463 4.94 -32.51 -56.93
C ASN A 463 5.86 -33.51 -57.67
N LEU A 464 6.35 -34.54 -56.97
CA LEU A 464 7.10 -35.63 -57.57
C LEU A 464 6.23 -36.47 -58.52
N GLU A 465 5.02 -36.83 -58.12
CA GLU A 465 4.04 -37.55 -58.96
C GLU A 465 3.65 -36.73 -60.20
N ALA A 466 3.45 -35.42 -60.05
CA ALA A 466 3.20 -34.51 -61.16
C ALA A 466 4.40 -34.43 -62.10
N SER A 467 5.62 -34.38 -61.56
CA SER A 467 6.86 -34.39 -62.34
C SER A 467 7.06 -35.71 -63.09
N VAL A 468 6.75 -36.85 -62.46
CA VAL A 468 6.79 -38.18 -63.11
C VAL A 468 5.74 -38.27 -64.21
N LYS A 469 4.50 -37.84 -63.98
CA LYS A 469 3.46 -37.78 -65.03
C LYS A 469 3.85 -36.89 -66.20
N LEU A 470 4.46 -35.74 -65.93
CA LEU A 470 4.99 -34.85 -66.96
C LEU A 470 6.12 -35.55 -67.75
N GLY A 471 6.99 -36.27 -67.03
CA GLY A 471 8.02 -37.13 -67.61
C GLY A 471 7.42 -38.18 -68.56
N ASP A 472 6.45 -38.96 -68.08
CA ASP A 472 5.75 -40.01 -68.84
C ASP A 472 5.02 -39.45 -70.07
N GLN A 473 4.44 -38.24 -69.96
CA GLN A 473 3.86 -37.55 -71.11
C GLN A 473 4.91 -37.13 -72.13
N ILE A 474 6.07 -36.63 -71.68
CA ILE A 474 7.18 -36.25 -72.56
C ILE A 474 7.77 -37.49 -73.24
N THR A 475 7.92 -38.62 -72.55
CA THR A 475 8.37 -39.87 -73.17
C THR A 475 7.35 -40.41 -74.16
N SER A 476 6.05 -40.40 -73.86
CA SER A 476 5.04 -40.82 -74.86
C SER A 476 5.02 -39.90 -76.09
N GLN A 477 5.23 -38.59 -75.91
CA GLN A 477 5.38 -37.65 -77.04
C GLN A 477 6.68 -37.88 -77.81
N SER A 478 7.78 -38.24 -77.13
CA SER A 478 9.05 -38.59 -77.76
C SER A 478 8.96 -39.89 -78.55
N GLU A 479 8.26 -40.91 -78.04
CA GLU A 479 8.00 -42.16 -78.76
C GLU A 479 7.13 -41.90 -80.00
N SER A 480 6.08 -41.09 -79.87
CA SER A 480 5.26 -40.66 -81.02
C SER A 480 6.08 -39.88 -82.07
N LEU A 481 6.99 -39.00 -81.63
CA LEU A 481 7.92 -38.27 -82.51
C LEU A 481 8.95 -39.20 -83.17
N SER A 482 9.38 -40.25 -82.48
CA SER A 482 10.26 -41.28 -83.05
C SER A 482 9.54 -42.06 -84.14
N ASP A 483 8.30 -42.49 -83.91
CA ASP A 483 7.47 -43.16 -84.93
C ASP A 483 7.27 -42.26 -86.16
N TRP A 484 7.01 -40.98 -85.96
CA TRP A 484 6.93 -40.00 -87.07
C TRP A 484 8.26 -39.86 -87.82
N ASN A 485 9.38 -39.89 -87.11
CA ASN A 485 10.70 -39.77 -87.70
C ASN A 485 11.09 -41.04 -88.48
N ASP A 486 10.68 -42.22 -88.02
CA ASP A 486 10.87 -43.49 -88.73
C ASP A 486 10.01 -43.55 -90.00
N VAL A 487 8.77 -43.05 -89.95
CA VAL A 487 7.91 -42.89 -91.14
C VAL A 487 8.53 -41.91 -92.15
N ALA A 488 9.03 -40.76 -91.68
CA ALA A 488 9.67 -39.76 -92.54
C ALA A 488 10.99 -40.26 -93.16
N THR A 489 11.76 -41.07 -92.44
CA THR A 489 13.00 -41.65 -92.98
C THR A 489 12.72 -42.75 -94.00
N MET A 490 11.66 -43.53 -93.85
CA MET A 490 11.22 -44.48 -94.88
C MET A 490 10.80 -43.77 -96.18
N GLU A 491 10.06 -42.65 -96.09
CA GLU A 491 9.70 -41.85 -97.28
C GLU A 491 10.93 -41.25 -97.96
N LEU A 492 11.89 -40.75 -97.19
CA LEU A 492 13.14 -40.19 -97.73
C LEU A 492 14.02 -41.25 -98.41
N GLN A 493 14.09 -42.47 -97.87
CA GLN A 493 14.78 -43.57 -98.53
C GLN A 493 14.10 -43.99 -99.85
N SER A 494 12.77 -44.00 -99.90
CA SER A 494 12.01 -44.26 -101.13
C SER A 494 12.28 -43.21 -102.22
N ILE A 495 12.38 -41.93 -101.83
CA ILE A 495 12.71 -40.82 -102.74
C ILE A 495 14.16 -40.94 -103.23
N GLN A 496 15.09 -41.33 -102.35
CA GLN A 496 16.50 -41.48 -102.67
C GLN A 496 16.74 -42.64 -103.66
N GLU A 497 16.01 -43.75 -103.57
CA GLU A 497 16.06 -44.82 -104.58
C GLU A 497 15.49 -44.37 -105.94
N ARG A 498 14.42 -43.56 -105.95
CA ARG A 498 13.84 -43.01 -107.20
C ARG A 498 14.78 -42.04 -107.91
N VAL A 499 15.52 -41.21 -107.16
CA VAL A 499 16.52 -40.29 -107.72
C VAL A 499 17.78 -41.04 -108.19
N GLY A 500 18.16 -42.11 -107.48
CA GLY A 500 19.25 -43.00 -107.89
C GLY A 500 19.01 -43.68 -109.24
N LYS A 501 17.79 -44.17 -109.48
CA LYS A 501 17.40 -44.74 -110.79
C LYS A 501 17.44 -43.70 -111.92
N PHE A 502 16.99 -42.48 -111.66
CA PHE A 502 16.94 -41.42 -112.68
C PHE A 502 18.33 -40.97 -113.16
N LEU A 503 19.35 -40.98 -112.29
CA LEU A 503 20.69 -40.51 -112.63
C LEU A 503 21.55 -41.54 -113.37
N VAL A 504 21.18 -42.82 -113.36
CA VAL A 504 21.96 -43.90 -113.99
C VAL A 504 21.45 -44.24 -115.40
N GLU A 505 20.20 -43.93 -115.74
CA GLU A 505 19.60 -44.37 -117.01
C GLU A 505 19.55 -43.30 -118.14
N ASP A 506 19.59 -41.99 -117.87
CA ASP A 506 19.23 -40.97 -118.89
C ASP A 506 20.31 -39.96 -119.35
N LEU A 507 21.61 -40.18 -119.08
CA LEU A 507 22.70 -39.26 -119.51
C LEU A 507 23.82 -39.92 -120.33
N ARG A 508 23.43 -40.73 -121.33
CA ARG A 508 24.22 -41.00 -122.54
C ARG A 508 23.35 -40.93 -123.78
N ARG A 509 23.09 -39.72 -124.28
CA ARG A 509 23.02 -39.40 -125.72
C ARG A 509 22.92 -37.89 -125.95
N ASP A 510 24.01 -37.38 -126.50
CA ASP A 510 24.13 -36.36 -127.54
C ASP A 510 23.73 -34.89 -127.28
N THR A 511 24.79 -34.07 -127.25
CA THR A 511 24.87 -32.67 -127.71
C THR A 511 24.53 -32.51 -129.21
N PRO A 512 24.45 -31.29 -129.78
CA PRO A 512 23.89 -30.01 -129.31
C PRO A 512 23.03 -29.31 -130.41
N THR A 513 22.18 -28.34 -130.06
CA THR A 513 21.98 -27.05 -130.79
C THR A 513 20.79 -26.24 -130.24
N GLY A 514 20.97 -24.93 -130.13
CA GLY A 514 19.98 -23.95 -130.61
C GLY A 514 18.69 -23.67 -129.82
N LYS A 515 18.77 -22.60 -129.02
CA LYS A 515 17.82 -21.44 -129.04
C LYS A 515 16.36 -21.58 -128.53
N TYR A 516 16.13 -20.76 -127.49
CA TYR A 516 14.98 -19.87 -127.24
C TYR A 516 13.84 -20.24 -126.25
N SER A 517 13.66 -19.27 -125.33
CA SER A 517 12.41 -18.60 -124.89
C SER A 517 11.61 -19.10 -123.68
N ALA A 518 11.55 -18.22 -122.66
CA ALA A 518 10.52 -18.07 -121.60
C ALA A 518 10.40 -19.21 -120.56
N ARG A 519 10.35 -19.00 -119.24
CA ARG A 519 9.73 -17.94 -118.43
C ARG A 519 10.44 -17.90 -117.07
N MET A 520 10.65 -16.68 -116.55
CA MET A 520 10.94 -16.37 -115.13
C MET A 520 9.80 -16.94 -114.25
N GLN A 521 9.99 -17.57 -113.08
CA GLN A 521 10.53 -17.10 -111.80
C GLN A 521 9.87 -15.82 -111.30
N ARG A 522 9.29 -15.77 -110.10
CA ARG A 522 9.66 -16.43 -108.85
C ARG A 522 8.50 -17.12 -108.16
#